data_AF-A0AAV8Q7Z5-F1
#
_entry.id   AF-A0AAV8Q7Z5-F1
#
_cell.length_a   1.000
_cell.length_b   1.000
_cell.length_c   1.000
_cell.angle_alpha   90.00
_cell.angle_beta   90.00
_cell.angle_gamma   90.00
#
_symmetry.space_group_name_H-M   'P 1'
#
loop_
_entity.id
_entity.type
_entity.pdbx_description
1 polymer ?
#
loop_
_entity_poly.entity_id
_entity_poly.type
_entity_poly.pdbx_seq_one_letter_code
_entity_poly.pdbx_strand_id
1 'polypeptide(L)'
;MFWQREATSLRQQLHILQETHRQLMGEELSRLSAEDLENLDNQLEMGLRGVRKRKEQLLINEIQELNQKGSLIHQENMELYRKINIMHQENIELHKKVYAPTGETDPNRNSVIPHGFNITKEENALILLGLHQQHQHGEDLQLGAPKLGFQAK
;
A
#
# COMPACT_ATOMS: atom_id res chain seq x y z
N MET A 1 -24.82 2.60 -56.06
CA MET A 1 -24.38 1.19 -55.93
C MET A 1 -23.19 1.03 -54.97
N PHE A 2 -22.10 1.79 -55.09
CA PHE A 2 -20.93 1.67 -54.18
C PHE A 2 -21.28 1.87 -52.70
N TRP A 3 -21.89 3.00 -52.32
CA TRP A 3 -22.27 3.29 -50.94
C TRP A 3 -23.24 2.28 -50.32
N GLN A 4 -24.11 1.70 -51.14
CA GLN A 4 -25.03 0.66 -50.68
C GLN A 4 -24.29 -0.64 -50.34
N ARG A 5 -23.31 -1.02 -51.18
CA ARG A 5 -22.43 -2.16 -50.93
C ARG A 5 -21.56 -1.96 -49.69
N GLU A 6 -21.03 -0.76 -49.52
CA GLU A 6 -20.24 -0.39 -48.34
C GLU A 6 -21.08 -0.45 -47.06
N ALA A 7 -22.28 0.13 -47.09
CA ALA A 7 -23.21 0.08 -45.96
C ALA A 7 -23.63 -1.36 -45.61
N THR A 8 -23.84 -2.23 -46.60
CA THR A 8 -24.12 -3.65 -46.33
C THR A 8 -22.93 -4.39 -45.74
N SER A 9 -21.71 -4.11 -46.21
CA SER A 9 -20.47 -4.69 -45.69
C SER A 9 -20.26 -4.33 -44.21
N LEU A 10 -20.38 -3.04 -43.88
CA LEU A 10 -20.25 -2.56 -42.51
C LEU A 10 -21.31 -3.16 -41.57
N ARG A 11 -22.56 -3.29 -42.04
CA ARG A 11 -23.63 -3.94 -41.28
C ARG A 11 -23.33 -5.41 -40.99
N GLN A 12 -22.77 -6.13 -41.95
CA GLN A 12 -22.36 -7.52 -41.75
C GLN A 12 -21.21 -7.63 -40.75
N GLN A 13 -20.19 -6.78 -40.86
CA GLN A 13 -19.07 -6.76 -39.89
C GLN A 13 -19.56 -6.46 -38.48
N LEU A 14 -20.46 -5.49 -38.33
CA LEU A 14 -21.07 -5.18 -37.03
C LEU A 14 -21.85 -6.37 -36.47
N HIS A 15 -22.63 -7.04 -37.31
CA HIS A 15 -23.40 -8.20 -36.89
C HIS A 15 -22.51 -9.36 -36.42
N ILE A 16 -21.44 -9.65 -37.16
CA ILE A 16 -20.44 -10.66 -36.78
C ILE A 16 -19.79 -10.29 -35.44
N LEU A 17 -19.38 -9.03 -35.27
CA LEU A 17 -18.78 -8.56 -34.02
C LEU A 17 -19.74 -8.67 -32.82
N GLN A 18 -21.03 -8.42 -33.03
CA GLN A 18 -22.03 -8.56 -31.98
C GLN A 18 -22.27 -10.03 -31.61
N GLU A 19 -22.31 -10.93 -32.60
CA GLU A 19 -22.43 -12.38 -32.35
C GLU A 19 -21.21 -12.89 -31.59
N THR A 20 -19.99 -12.53 -32.02
CA THR A 20 -18.77 -12.97 -31.33
C THR A 20 -18.68 -12.40 -29.91
N HIS A 21 -19.13 -11.17 -29.68
CA HIS A 21 -19.22 -10.61 -28.34
C HIS A 21 -20.21 -11.40 -27.45
N ARG A 22 -21.39 -11.76 -27.95
CA ARG A 22 -22.35 -12.62 -27.22
C ARG A 22 -21.74 -13.97 -26.89
N GLN A 23 -21.06 -14.60 -27.85
CA GLN A 23 -20.37 -15.88 -27.63
C GLN A 23 -19.28 -15.77 -26.56
N LEU A 24 -18.44 -14.72 -26.61
CA LEU A 24 -17.43 -14.45 -25.58
C LEU A 24 -18.04 -14.22 -24.19
N MET A 25 -19.29 -13.73 -24.12
CA MET A 25 -20.06 -13.59 -22.88
C MET A 25 -20.75 -14.89 -22.45
N GLY A 26 -20.62 -15.98 -23.22
CA GLY A 26 -21.24 -17.27 -22.93
C GLY A 26 -22.69 -17.41 -23.41
N GLU A 27 -23.15 -16.50 -24.25
CA GLU A 27 -24.51 -16.51 -24.82
C GLU A 27 -24.54 -17.23 -26.19
N GLU A 28 -25.68 -17.81 -26.56
CA GLU A 28 -25.94 -18.42 -27.88
C GLU A 28 -24.94 -19.51 -28.35
N LEU A 29 -24.30 -20.20 -27.39
CA LEU A 29 -23.26 -21.21 -27.66
C LEU A 29 -23.77 -22.48 -28.36
N SER A 30 -25.08 -22.72 -28.39
CA SER A 30 -25.67 -23.93 -28.99
C SER A 30 -25.44 -24.07 -30.49
N ARG A 31 -24.98 -23.00 -31.16
CA ARG A 31 -24.68 -22.97 -32.61
C ARG A 31 -23.22 -23.28 -32.92
N LEU A 32 -22.36 -23.36 -31.91
CA LEU A 32 -20.93 -23.63 -32.04
C LEU A 32 -20.66 -25.14 -32.05
N SER A 33 -19.65 -25.55 -32.80
CA SER A 33 -19.13 -26.92 -32.73
C SER A 33 -18.30 -27.13 -31.47
N ALA A 34 -17.97 -28.39 -31.16
CA ALA A 34 -17.10 -28.70 -30.02
C ALA A 34 -15.71 -28.05 -30.16
N GLU A 35 -15.16 -28.00 -31.38
CA GLU A 35 -13.88 -27.37 -31.69
C GLU A 35 -13.93 -25.84 -31.52
N ASP A 36 -15.01 -25.21 -31.99
CA ASP A 36 -15.21 -23.77 -31.81
C ASP A 36 -15.35 -23.39 -30.32
N LEU A 37 -16.02 -24.24 -29.55
CA LEU A 37 -16.20 -24.04 -28.11
C LEU A 37 -14.87 -24.19 -27.35
N GLU A 38 -14.05 -25.17 -27.72
CA GLU A 38 -12.69 -25.33 -27.18
C GLU A 38 -11.79 -24.14 -27.50
N ASN A 39 -11.85 -23.64 -28.74
CA ASN A 39 -11.12 -22.44 -29.14
C ASN A 39 -11.57 -21.19 -28.36
N LEU A 40 -12.87 -21.03 -28.15
CA LEU A 40 -13.45 -19.95 -27.37
C LEU A 40 -13.00 -20.00 -25.91
N ASP A 41 -13.04 -21.19 -25.29
CA ASP A 41 -12.59 -21.41 -23.91
C ASP A 41 -11.10 -21.09 -23.76
N ASN A 42 -10.25 -21.60 -24.67
CA ASN A 42 -8.82 -21.29 -24.71
C ASN A 42 -8.56 -19.78 -24.83
N GLN A 43 -9.31 -19.08 -25.69
CA GLN A 43 -9.19 -17.63 -25.86
C GLN A 43 -9.55 -16.88 -24.57
N LEU A 44 -10.64 -17.26 -23.92
CA LEU A 44 -11.07 -16.67 -22.64
C LEU A 44 -10.08 -16.98 -21.52
N GLU A 45 -9.56 -18.20 -21.45
CA GLU A 45 -8.58 -18.61 -20.45
C GLU A 45 -7.27 -17.80 -20.58
N MET A 46 -6.77 -17.66 -21.81
CA MET A 46 -5.58 -16.85 -22.10
C MET A 46 -5.81 -15.38 -21.73
N GLY A 47 -6.96 -14.81 -22.10
CA GLY A 47 -7.32 -13.44 -21.76
C GLY A 47 -7.40 -13.22 -20.25
N LEU A 48 -8.08 -14.13 -19.53
CA LEU A 48 -8.22 -14.10 -18.09
C LEU A 48 -6.88 -14.22 -17.37
N ARG A 49 -6.02 -15.13 -17.83
CA ARG A 49 -4.64 -15.29 -17.32
C ARG A 49 -3.84 -14.00 -17.53
N GLY A 50 -3.95 -13.37 -18.69
CA GLY A 50 -3.32 -12.09 -18.98
C GLY A 50 -3.78 -10.97 -18.04
N VAL A 51 -5.10 -10.83 -17.83
CA VAL A 51 -5.69 -9.85 -16.91
C VAL A 51 -5.22 -10.10 -15.47
N ARG A 52 -5.25 -11.36 -15.01
CA ARG A 52 -4.78 -11.73 -13.67
C ARG A 52 -3.31 -11.38 -13.48
N LYS A 53 -2.44 -11.78 -14.42
CA LYS A 53 -1.01 -11.48 -14.39
C LYS A 53 -0.75 -9.98 -14.33
N ARG A 54 -1.48 -9.18 -15.12
CA ARG A 54 -1.34 -7.71 -15.10
C ARG A 54 -1.80 -7.12 -13.76
N LYS A 55 -2.93 -7.58 -13.22
CA LYS A 55 -3.41 -7.14 -11.90
C LYS A 55 -2.41 -7.49 -10.79
N GLU A 56 -1.88 -8.71 -10.81
CA GLU A 56 -0.87 -9.18 -9.86
C GLU A 56 0.39 -8.32 -9.93
N GLN A 57 0.92 -8.08 -11.13
CA GLN A 57 2.09 -7.22 -11.30
C GLN A 57 1.86 -5.79 -10.77
N LEU A 58 0.69 -5.21 -11.03
CA LEU A 58 0.34 -3.89 -10.51
C LEU A 58 0.28 -3.87 -8.99
N LEU A 59 -0.34 -4.88 -8.37
CA LEU A 59 -0.44 -4.98 -6.91
C LEU A 59 0.93 -5.18 -6.27
N ILE A 60 1.79 -6.02 -6.85
CA ILE A 60 3.16 -6.23 -6.37
C ILE A 60 3.93 -4.91 -6.41
N ASN A 61 3.85 -4.17 -7.53
CA ASN A 61 4.51 -2.88 -7.66
C ASN A 61 4.00 -1.87 -6.62
N GLU A 62 2.68 -1.80 -6.42
CA GLU A 62 2.07 -0.90 -5.42
C GLU A 62 2.54 -1.24 -4.00
N ILE A 63 2.55 -2.52 -3.63
CA ILE A 63 3.04 -2.97 -2.32
C ILE A 63 4.52 -2.59 -2.15
N GLN A 64 5.35 -2.76 -3.18
CA GLN A 64 6.76 -2.37 -3.12
C GLN A 64 6.94 -0.87 -2.96
N GLU A 65 6.18 -0.06 -3.69
CA GLU A 65 6.24 1.41 -3.59
C GLU A 65 5.79 1.88 -2.19
N LEU A 66 4.70 1.33 -1.67
CA LEU A 66 4.21 1.66 -0.32
C LEU A 66 5.22 1.25 0.76
N ASN A 67 5.83 0.08 0.65
CA ASN A 67 6.88 -0.37 1.57
C ASN A 67 8.10 0.55 1.55
N GLN A 68 8.53 1.00 0.37
CA GLN A 68 9.64 1.95 0.25
C GLN A 68 9.30 3.30 0.90
N LYS A 69 8.10 3.84 0.63
CA LYS A 69 7.62 5.08 1.27
C LYS A 69 7.54 4.93 2.79
N GLY A 70 7.00 3.81 3.28
CA GLY A 70 6.91 3.51 4.71
C GLY A 70 8.29 3.47 5.36
N SER A 71 9.27 2.83 4.71
CA SER A 71 10.66 2.77 5.19
C SER A 71 11.31 4.16 5.27
N LEU A 72 11.13 4.99 4.23
CA LEU A 72 11.67 6.35 4.20
C LEU A 72 11.09 7.21 5.32
N ILE A 73 9.76 7.22 5.46
CA ILE A 73 9.06 7.99 6.51
C ILE A 73 9.50 7.49 7.89
N HIS A 74 9.66 6.18 8.07
CA HIS A 74 10.17 5.62 9.32
C HIS A 74 11.58 6.11 9.63
N GLN A 75 12.48 6.12 8.64
CA GLN A 75 13.83 6.65 8.81
C GLN A 75 13.82 8.14 9.19
N GLU A 76 13.05 8.95 8.49
CA GLU A 76 12.91 10.39 8.79
C GLU A 76 12.38 10.63 10.21
N ASN A 77 11.35 9.86 10.62
CA ASN A 77 10.82 9.93 11.98
C ASN A 77 11.89 9.59 13.02
N MET A 78 12.68 8.53 12.80
CA MET A 78 13.78 8.15 13.70
C MET A 78 14.83 9.26 13.82
N GLU A 79 15.14 9.95 12.73
CA GLU A 79 16.06 11.10 12.75
C GLU A 79 15.48 12.29 13.52
N LEU A 80 14.19 12.59 13.33
CA LEU A 80 13.50 13.64 14.08
C LEU A 80 13.47 13.34 15.58
N TYR A 81 13.18 12.11 15.98
CA TYR A 81 13.23 11.69 17.38
C TYR A 81 14.63 11.85 17.97
N ARG A 82 15.68 11.49 17.22
CA ARG A 82 17.07 11.69 17.67
C ARG A 82 17.36 13.18 17.89
N LYS A 83 16.94 14.05 16.97
CA LYS A 83 17.11 15.51 17.10
C LYS A 83 16.35 16.07 18.30
N ILE A 84 15.10 15.66 18.52
CA ILE A 84 14.29 16.07 19.68
C ILE A 84 14.97 15.66 20.99
N ASN A 85 15.49 14.43 21.06
CA ASN A 85 16.16 13.94 22.25
C ASN A 85 17.44 14.76 22.57
N ILE A 86 18.24 15.11 21.55
CA ILE A 86 19.42 15.97 21.72
C ILE A 86 19.01 17.36 22.22
N MET A 87 18.04 18.01 21.56
CA MET A 87 17.56 19.33 21.98
C MET A 87 17.00 19.32 23.40
N HIS A 88 16.28 18.27 23.78
CA HIS A 88 15.76 18.11 25.13
C HIS A 88 16.89 18.02 26.16
N GLN A 89 17.93 17.23 25.87
CA GLN A 89 19.10 17.10 26.73
C GLN A 89 19.87 18.42 26.88
N GLU A 90 20.11 19.13 25.77
CA GLU A 90 20.74 20.45 25.79
C GLU A 90 19.92 21.46 26.60
N ASN A 91 18.60 21.43 26.46
CA ASN A 91 17.71 22.33 27.20
C ASN A 91 17.76 22.05 28.70
N ILE A 92 17.77 20.78 29.12
CA ILE A 92 17.98 20.40 30.53
C ILE A 92 19.32 20.94 31.04
N GLU A 93 20.39 20.82 30.27
CA GLU A 93 21.71 21.34 30.65
C GLU A 93 21.72 22.86 30.77
N LEU A 94 21.07 23.58 29.85
CA LEU A 94 20.91 25.02 29.91
C LEU A 94 20.11 25.44 31.15
N HIS A 95 18.97 24.80 31.42
CA HIS A 95 18.20 25.02 32.65
C HIS A 95 19.06 24.79 33.90
N LYS A 96 19.86 23.72 33.94
CA LYS A 96 20.77 23.45 35.05
C LYS A 96 21.82 24.56 35.23
N LYS A 97 22.33 25.16 34.15
CA LYS A 97 23.28 26.28 34.21
C LYS A 97 22.65 27.59 34.65
N VAL A 98 21.44 27.89 34.18
CA VAL A 98 20.70 29.12 34.53
C VAL A 98 20.21 29.10 35.99
N TYR A 99 19.84 27.93 36.50
CA TYR A 99 19.40 27.72 37.88
C TYR A 99 20.46 27.10 38.78
N ALA A 100 21.73 27.05 38.34
CA ALA A 100 22.82 26.74 39.26
C ALA A 100 22.79 27.80 40.38
N PRO A 101 22.86 27.42 41.66
CA PRO A 101 22.85 28.39 42.74
C PRO A 101 24.16 29.18 42.67
N THR A 102 24.14 30.30 41.95
CA THR A 102 25.08 31.39 42.17
C THR A 102 24.86 31.77 43.62
N GLY A 103 25.85 31.45 44.46
CA GLY A 103 25.77 31.63 45.90
C GLY A 103 25.71 33.10 46.26
N GLU A 104 24.54 33.72 46.13
CA GLU A 104 24.18 34.96 46.81
C GLU A 104 22.71 34.84 47.23
N THR A 105 22.53 34.80 48.54
CA THR A 105 21.25 34.57 49.22
C THR A 105 20.48 35.87 49.27
N ASP A 106 19.40 36.00 48.49
CA ASP A 106 18.40 37.06 48.67
C ASP A 106 16.98 36.45 48.74
N PRO A 107 16.28 36.53 49.89
CA PRO A 107 15.05 35.77 50.13
C PRO A 107 13.79 36.53 49.68
N ASN A 108 13.83 37.25 48.56
CA ASN A 108 12.67 38.00 48.09
C ASN A 108 12.57 38.08 46.56
N ARG A 109 12.20 36.98 45.92
CA ARG A 109 11.63 37.07 44.57
C ARG A 109 10.58 36.00 44.32
N ASN A 110 9.39 36.49 43.99
CA ASN A 110 8.18 35.75 43.67
C ASN A 110 8.45 34.52 42.81
N SER A 111 7.90 33.39 43.25
CA SER A 111 7.75 32.15 42.50
C SER A 111 7.07 32.42 41.16
N VAL A 112 7.86 32.62 40.10
CA VAL A 112 7.38 32.46 38.73
C VAL A 112 7.59 31.00 38.40
N ILE A 113 6.55 30.19 38.59
CA ILE A 113 6.49 28.82 38.09
C ILE A 113 6.46 28.93 36.57
N PRO A 114 7.53 28.57 35.83
CA PRO A 114 7.42 28.49 34.39
C PRO A 114 6.67 27.19 34.10
N HIS A 115 5.51 27.29 33.44
CA HIS A 115 4.79 26.14 32.91
C HIS A 115 5.70 25.34 31.98
N GLY A 116 6.39 24.34 32.54
CA GLY A 116 7.18 23.37 31.81
C GLY A 116 6.29 22.21 31.39
N PHE A 117 6.22 21.96 30.09
CA PHE A 117 5.70 20.70 29.57
C PHE A 117 6.48 19.54 30.20
N ASN A 118 5.90 18.92 31.22
CA ASN A 118 6.38 17.65 31.74
C ASN A 118 6.02 16.59 30.71
N ILE A 119 6.88 16.39 29.70
CA ILE A 119 6.89 15.13 28.95
C ILE A 119 7.44 14.10 29.94
N THR A 120 6.53 13.59 30.77
CA THR A 120 6.80 12.57 31.76
C THR A 120 7.43 11.38 31.06
N LYS A 121 8.44 10.77 31.71
CA LYS A 121 9.17 9.59 31.19
C LYS A 121 8.26 8.45 30.69
N GLU A 122 6.99 8.41 31.10
CA GLU A 122 5.95 7.50 30.61
C GLU A 122 5.54 7.72 29.13
N GLU A 123 5.55 8.96 28.62
CA GLU A 123 5.20 9.21 27.21
C GLU A 123 6.28 8.68 26.26
N ASN A 124 7.55 8.78 26.66
CA ASN A 124 8.66 8.17 25.92
C ASN A 124 8.59 6.62 25.95
N ALA A 125 8.06 6.03 27.02
CA ALA A 125 7.88 4.58 27.13
C ALA A 125 6.73 4.07 26.24
N LEU A 126 5.63 4.82 26.13
CA LEU A 126 4.50 4.49 25.25
C LEU A 126 4.90 4.55 23.76
N ILE A 127 5.75 5.53 23.38
CA ILE A 127 6.23 5.68 22.00
C ILE A 127 7.22 4.57 21.62
N LEU A 128 8.10 4.12 22.53
CA LEU A 128 9.03 3.01 22.28
C LEU A 128 8.30 1.65 22.09
N LEU A 129 7.25 1.39 22.88
CA LEU A 129 6.49 0.13 22.81
C LEU A 129 5.68 0.01 21.51
N GLY A 130 5.13 1.12 21.00
CA GLY A 130 4.41 1.14 19.72
C GLY A 130 5.28 0.83 18.50
N LEU A 131 6.59 1.09 18.58
CA LEU A 131 7.54 0.88 17.49
C LEU A 131 8.07 -0.57 17.39
N HIS A 132 8.01 -1.35 18.48
CA HIS A 132 8.43 -2.76 18.45
C HIS A 132 7.41 -3.67 17.75
N GLN A 133 6.14 -3.29 17.75
CA GLN A 133 5.04 -4.14 17.29
C GLN A 133 4.95 -4.25 15.75
N GLN A 134 5.59 -3.35 14.99
CA GLN A 134 5.62 -3.45 13.51
C GLN A 134 6.81 -4.27 12.97
N HIS A 135 7.75 -4.69 13.80
CA HIS A 135 8.99 -5.35 13.36
C HIS A 135 8.83 -6.86 13.07
N GLN A 136 7.61 -7.42 13.00
CA GLN A 136 7.41 -8.88 12.82
C GLN A 136 6.84 -9.34 11.47
N HIS A 137 6.76 -8.50 10.44
CA HIS A 137 6.36 -8.98 9.09
C HIS A 137 7.42 -8.81 8.01
N GLY A 138 8.69 -8.72 8.42
CA GLY A 138 9.84 -8.62 7.54
C GLY A 138 10.69 -9.89 7.42
N GLU A 139 10.14 -11.10 7.56
CA GLU A 139 10.91 -12.34 7.30
C GLU A 139 10.08 -13.35 6.49
N ASP A 140 10.58 -13.65 5.28
CA ASP A 140 10.25 -14.76 4.36
C ASP A 140 8.78 -15.03 4.02
N LEU A 141 8.23 -14.22 3.10
CA LEU A 141 7.23 -14.72 2.15
C LEU A 141 7.93 -15.26 0.91
N GLN A 142 8.51 -16.46 1.03
CA GLN A 142 8.60 -17.36 -0.12
C GLN A 142 7.19 -17.49 -0.69
N LEU A 143 6.98 -16.97 -1.89
CA LEU A 143 5.70 -16.97 -2.59
C LEU A 143 5.36 -18.40 -3.01
N GLY A 144 4.92 -19.22 -2.05
CA GLY A 144 4.25 -20.48 -2.32
C GLY A 144 2.94 -20.18 -3.02
N ALA A 145 2.84 -20.58 -4.28
CA ALA A 145 1.64 -20.42 -5.10
C ALA A 145 0.37 -20.80 -4.32
N PRO A 146 -0.72 -20.02 -4.41
CA PRO A 146 -1.97 -20.41 -3.78
C PRO A 146 -2.47 -21.71 -4.41
N LYS A 147 -2.48 -22.80 -3.62
CA LYS A 147 -3.12 -24.05 -3.99
C LYS A 147 -4.62 -23.78 -4.18
N LEU A 148 -5.03 -23.65 -5.43
CA LEU A 148 -6.42 -23.77 -5.83
C LEU A 148 -6.85 -25.20 -5.54
N GLY A 149 -7.57 -25.37 -4.42
CA GLY A 149 -8.21 -26.62 -4.06
C GLY A 149 -9.31 -26.93 -5.06
N PHE A 150 -8.99 -27.69 -6.11
CA PHE A 150 -9.99 -28.47 -6.83
C PHE A 150 -10.16 -29.80 -6.10
N GLN A 151 -11.16 -29.87 -5.21
CA GLN A 151 -11.79 -31.14 -4.89
C GLN A 151 -12.81 -31.42 -6.00
N ALA A 152 -12.50 -32.35 -6.90
CA ALA A 152 -13.49 -33.02 -7.72
C ALA A 152 -13.66 -34.44 -7.17
N LYS A 153 -14.89 -34.75 -6.77
CA LYS A 153 -15.37 -36.09 -6.48
C LYS A 153 -16.00 -36.65 -7.74
#